data_AF-A0A1X7IH59-F1
#
_entry.id   AF-A0A1X7IH59-F1
#
_cell.length_a   1.000
_cell.length_b   1.000
_cell.length_c   1.000
_cell.angle_alpha   90.00
_cell.angle_beta   90.00
_cell.angle_gamma   90.00
#
_symmetry.space_group_name_H-M   'P 1'
#
loop_
_entity.id
_entity.type
_entity.pdbx_description
1 polymer ?
#
loop_
_entity_poly.entity_id
_entity_poly.type
_entity_poly.pdbx_seq_one_letter_code
_entity_poly.pdbx_strand_id
1 'polypeptide(L)'
;MKNYILKVAILFLYIFSTYLWGQQNSSAKQSPVFEINTVFNPQTDNMGYHNYRIPSLFVTKKESVLAIMEGRKDMNHDHANTI
;
A
#
# COMPACT_ATOMS: atom_id res chain seq x y z
N MET A 1 -7.46 -39.13 -43.82
CA MET A 1 -8.09 -38.60 -42.58
C MET A 1 -7.07 -38.21 -41.50
N LYS A 2 -6.05 -39.03 -41.18
CA LYS A 2 -5.03 -38.73 -40.14
C LYS A 2 -4.33 -37.36 -40.29
N ASN A 3 -3.97 -36.96 -41.52
CA ASN A 3 -3.21 -35.73 -41.76
C ASN A 3 -4.01 -34.44 -41.49
N TYR A 4 -5.35 -34.49 -41.59
CA TYR A 4 -6.21 -33.34 -41.32
C TYR A 4 -6.34 -33.09 -39.81
N ILE A 5 -6.46 -34.16 -39.03
CA ILE A 5 -6.53 -34.09 -37.56
C ILE A 5 -5.24 -33.49 -37.00
N LEU A 6 -4.09 -33.90 -37.52
CA LEU A 6 -2.78 -33.36 -37.12
C LEU A 6 -2.66 -31.86 -37.43
N LYS A 7 -3.10 -31.42 -38.60
CA LYS A 7 -3.06 -29.99 -38.98
C LYS A 7 -3.95 -29.13 -38.09
N VAL A 8 -5.13 -29.63 -37.72
CA VAL A 8 -6.05 -28.93 -36.81
C VAL A 8 -5.45 -28.80 -35.42
N ALA A 9 -4.80 -29.86 -34.91
CA ALA A 9 -4.14 -29.82 -33.60
C ALA A 9 -2.99 -28.81 -33.56
N ILE A 10 -2.18 -28.74 -34.62
CA ILE A 10 -1.08 -27.75 -34.72
C ILE A 10 -1.64 -26.33 -34.77
N LEU A 11 -2.69 -26.09 -35.56
CA LEU A 11 -3.34 -24.79 -35.63
C LEU A 11 -3.92 -24.36 -34.27
N PHE A 12 -4.53 -25.30 -33.56
CA PHE A 12 -5.09 -25.04 -32.23
C PHE A 12 -4.00 -24.69 -31.21
N LEU A 13 -2.88 -25.42 -31.21
CA LEU A 13 -1.71 -25.12 -30.38
C LEU A 13 -1.12 -23.74 -30.69
N TYR A 14 -1.09 -23.36 -31.98
CA TYR A 14 -0.54 -22.07 -32.41
C TYR A 14 -1.44 -20.88 -32.01
N ILE A 15 -2.75 -21.05 -32.06
CA ILE A 15 -3.71 -20.03 -31.59
C ILE A 15 -3.67 -19.92 -30.07
N PHE A 16 -3.56 -21.04 -29.36
CA PHE A 16 -3.53 -21.05 -27.90
C PHE A 16 -2.25 -20.42 -27.34
N SER A 17 -1.10 -20.63 -27.99
CA SER A 17 0.17 -20.03 -27.55
C SER A 17 0.20 -18.51 -27.72
N THR A 18 -0.39 -17.98 -28.80
CA THR A 18 -0.46 -16.53 -29.03
C THR A 18 -1.45 -15.84 -28.08
N TYR A 19 -2.53 -16.52 -27.69
CA TYR A 19 -3.48 -16.00 -26.68
C TYR A 19 -2.83 -15.88 -25.29
N LEU A 20 -2.04 -16.87 -24.87
CA LEU A 20 -1.34 -16.87 -23.58
C LEU A 20 -0.24 -15.79 -23.51
N TRP A 21 0.48 -15.55 -24.60
CA TRP A 21 1.55 -14.54 -24.63
C TRP A 21 1.01 -13.10 -24.65
N GLY A 22 -0.17 -12.87 -25.23
CA GLY A 22 -0.81 -11.54 -25.27
C GLY A 22 -1.30 -11.02 -23.90
N GLN A 23 -1.46 -11.91 -22.91
CA GLN A 23 -1.95 -11.54 -21.57
C GLN A 23 -0.83 -11.12 -20.59
N GLN A 24 0.45 -11.24 -20.96
CA GLN A 24 1.56 -10.93 -20.03
C GLN A 24 1.88 -9.44 -19.87
N ASN A 25 1.27 -8.56 -20.68
CA ASN A 25 1.62 -7.13 -20.73
C ASN A 25 0.64 -6.19 -20.00
N SER A 26 -0.30 -6.72 -19.21
CA SER A 26 -1.23 -5.92 -18.42
C SER A 26 -0.80 -5.75 -16.96
N SER A 27 0.50 -5.81 -16.66
CA SER A 27 1.01 -5.09 -15.48
C SER A 27 0.84 -3.61 -15.77
N ALA A 28 -0.39 -3.12 -15.54
CA ALA A 28 -0.80 -1.76 -15.83
C ALA A 28 0.26 -0.80 -15.25
N LYS A 29 0.60 0.19 -16.06
CA LYS A 29 1.46 1.32 -15.69
C LYS A 29 0.73 2.11 -14.61
N GLN A 30 0.73 1.60 -13.38
CA GLN A 30 0.06 2.24 -12.26
C GLN A 30 0.88 3.48 -11.94
N SER A 31 0.31 4.66 -12.21
CA SER A 31 0.94 5.92 -11.82
C SER A 31 1.21 5.88 -10.31
N PRO A 32 2.38 6.34 -9.84
CA PRO A 32 2.65 6.39 -8.42
C PRO A 32 1.59 7.26 -7.75
N VAL A 33 0.87 6.68 -6.79
CA VAL A 33 -0.11 7.41 -5.97
C VAL A 33 0.66 8.01 -4.80
N PHE A 34 0.53 9.33 -4.63
CA PHE A 34 1.11 10.06 -3.51
C PHE A 34 0.04 10.94 -2.88
N GLU A 35 -0.23 10.70 -1.60
CA GLU A 35 -1.21 11.44 -0.80
C GLU A 35 -0.58 11.76 0.56
N ILE A 36 -0.84 12.95 1.08
CA ILE A 36 -0.38 13.40 2.40
C ILE A 36 -1.59 13.88 3.18
N ASN A 37 -1.79 13.33 4.38
CA ASN A 37 -2.79 13.79 5.33
C ASN A 37 -2.17 13.93 6.73
N THR A 38 -2.57 14.99 7.45
CA THR A 38 -2.15 15.19 8.85
C THR A 38 -3.08 14.41 9.77
N VAL A 39 -2.53 13.44 10.51
CA VAL A 39 -3.28 12.58 11.45
C VAL A 39 -3.33 13.17 12.86
N PHE A 40 -2.20 13.71 13.34
CA PHE A 40 -2.08 14.35 14.65
C PHE A 40 -1.80 15.83 14.46
N ASN A 41 -2.64 16.71 15.01
CA ASN A 41 -2.52 18.15 14.86
C ASN A 41 -2.81 18.85 16.20
N PRO A 42 -1.77 19.32 16.92
CA PRO A 42 -1.92 19.88 18.26
C PRO A 42 -2.76 21.16 18.28
N GLN A 43 -2.97 21.80 17.12
CA GLN A 43 -3.79 22.99 16.99
C GLN A 43 -5.29 22.69 16.86
N THR A 44 -5.68 21.49 16.41
CA THR A 44 -7.06 21.20 16.03
C THR A 44 -7.64 19.94 16.69
N ASP A 45 -6.81 19.04 17.22
CA ASP A 45 -7.28 17.77 17.76
C ASP A 45 -7.83 17.85 19.19
N ASN A 46 -7.65 18.99 19.87
CA ASN A 46 -8.12 19.24 21.25
C ASN A 46 -7.64 18.22 22.29
N MET A 47 -6.50 17.55 22.04
CA MET A 47 -5.96 16.53 22.96
C MET A 47 -5.10 17.11 24.09
N GLY A 48 -4.80 18.42 24.05
CA GLY A 48 -4.06 19.11 25.10
C GLY A 48 -2.53 18.93 25.05
N TYR A 49 -1.99 18.46 23.92
CA TYR A 49 -0.56 18.37 23.68
C TYR A 49 -0.05 19.59 22.91
N HIS A 50 1.15 20.06 23.24
CA HIS A 50 1.80 21.16 22.54
C HIS A 50 2.39 20.68 21.20
N ASN A 51 2.91 19.45 21.14
CA ASN A 51 3.37 18.83 19.90
C ASN A 51 3.30 17.30 19.96
N TYR A 52 3.60 16.68 18.81
CA TYR A 52 3.75 15.23 18.66
C TYR A 52 5.12 14.88 18.09
N ARG A 53 5.78 13.86 18.65
CA ARG A 53 7.08 13.35 18.16
C ARG A 53 7.10 11.82 18.18
N ILE A 54 8.18 11.25 17.65
CA ILE A 54 8.47 9.80 17.67
C ILE A 54 7.33 8.96 17.05
N PRO A 55 7.10 9.06 15.73
CA PRO A 55 6.03 8.34 15.07
C PRO A 55 6.31 6.85 14.97
N SER A 56 5.26 6.05 15.11
CA SER A 56 5.26 4.62 14.79
C SER A 56 3.97 4.23 14.07
N LEU A 57 4.09 3.26 13.17
CA LEU A 57 2.99 2.72 12.39
C LEU A 57 2.94 1.20 12.59
N PHE A 58 1.73 0.67 12.74
CA PHE A 58 1.51 -0.77 12.88
C PHE A 58 0.34 -1.22 12.01
N VAL A 59 0.56 -2.24 11.19
CA VAL A 59 -0.49 -2.88 10.40
C VAL A 59 -0.98 -4.11 11.16
N THR A 60 -2.27 -4.12 11.51
CA THR A 60 -2.89 -5.23 12.24
C THR A 60 -3.20 -6.40 11.30
N LYS A 61 -3.47 -7.58 11.87
CA LYS A 61 -3.94 -8.76 11.11
C LYS A 61 -5.29 -8.53 10.40
N LYS A 62 -6.06 -7.54 10.84
CA LYS A 62 -7.34 -7.13 10.22
C LYS A 62 -7.15 -6.00 9.20
N GLU A 63 -5.92 -5.78 8.75
CA GLU A 63 -5.55 -4.76 7.75
C GLU A 63 -5.79 -3.31 8.19
N SER A 64 -6.14 -3.07 9.46
CA SER A 64 -6.19 -1.72 10.01
C SER A 64 -4.77 -1.19 10.25
N VAL A 65 -4.55 0.10 9.93
CA VAL A 65 -3.31 0.81 10.25
C VAL A 65 -3.51 1.61 11.53
N LEU A 66 -2.67 1.36 12.53
CA LEU A 66 -2.59 2.15 13.75
C LEU A 66 -1.43 3.13 13.62
N ALA A 67 -1.72 4.42 13.76
CA ALA A 67 -0.72 5.46 13.89
C ALA A 67 -0.58 5.86 15.36
N ILE A 68 0.65 5.92 15.86
CA ILE A 68 0.96 6.21 17.26
C ILE A 68 2.08 7.24 17.29
N MET A 69 1.91 8.28 18.11
CA MET A 69 2.92 9.32 18.34
C MET A 69 2.97 9.68 19.83
N GLU A 70 4.14 10.11 20.29
CA GLU A 70 4.33 10.69 21.62
C GLU A 70 3.72 12.10 21.65
N GLY A 71 2.65 12.30 22.41
CA GLY A 71 2.09 13.63 22.68
C GLY A 71 2.85 14.30 23.82
N ARG A 72 3.45 15.48 23.54
CA ARG A 72 4.23 16.22 24.55
C ARG A 72 3.48 17.44 25.03
N LYS A 73 3.28 17.51 26.34
CA LYS A 73 2.58 18.61 26.99
C LYS A 73 3.49 19.83 27.18
N ASP A 74 4.75 19.61 27.55
CA ASP A 74 5.70 20.65 27.95
C ASP A 74 6.77 20.92 26.88
N MET A 75 6.32 21.23 25.65
CA MET A 75 7.16 21.51 24.48
C MET A 75 8.01 20.32 24.00
N ASN A 76 9.30 20.53 23.71
CA ASN A 76 10.19 19.58 23.02
C ASN A 76 11.09 18.75 23.95
N HIS A 77 10.83 18.74 25.26
CA HIS A 77 11.62 17.95 26.20
C HIS A 77 11.42 16.45 25.96
N ASP A 78 12.50 15.67 26.06
CA ASP A 78 12.47 14.20 25.93
C ASP A 78 12.12 13.49 27.25
N HIS A 79 11.78 14.26 28.30
CA HIS A 79 11.33 13.78 29.59
C HIS A 79 10.03 14.49 29.98
N ALA A 80 9.18 13.79 30.73
CA ALA A 80 8.07 14.43 31.42
C ALA A 80 8.62 15.36 32.51
N ASN A 81 8.00 16.52 32.71
CA ASN A 81 8.34 17.37 33.86
C ASN A 81 8.15 16.55 35.14
N THR A 82 9.23 16.37 35.89
CA THR A 82 9.18 15.85 37.25
C THR A 82 8.70 17.01 38.13
N ILE A 83 7.44 16.95 38.58
CA ILE A 83 6.91 17.84 39.62
C ILE A 83 7.47 17.41 40.97
#